data_AF-A0A1U7MNY1-F1
#
_entry.id   AF-A0A1U7MNY1-F1
#
_cell.length_a   1.000
_cell.length_b   1.000
_cell.length_c   1.000
_cell.angle_alpha   90.00
_cell.angle_beta   90.00
_cell.angle_gamma   90.00
#
_symmetry.space_group_name_H-M   'P 1'
#
loop_
_entity.id
_entity.type
_entity.pdbx_description
1 polymer ?
#
loop_
_entity_poly.entity_id
_entity_poly.type
_entity_poly.pdbx_seq_one_letter_code
_entity_poly.pdbx_strand_id
1 'polypeptide(L)'
;MTRREKSRSGGGSARRWGLTATAGAAAVLLSGCGEAFTRGYLPEPVTEAADEVVFFWNAVWIAALAVGLLVWGLMLWAVFAYRRRSDDELPPQFRYHVPLEILYTVVPILMVAAIFGKTVEVQNTLLERQDDPDVVVNVVGKKWSWDFNYMNEDVHVAGIQANDLNKGEEGLPETLPTMVLPVDSRVEFVLTSRDVIHSFWVPQFLQKLDMVPGRVNIFQVTTTEEGVFQGKCAELCGAYHSEMLFQVEVVSQGEYETFIEDLRDSGNTGILGTELDQYELQIDQQDKLVEPAGR
;
A
#
# COMPACT_ATOMS: atom_id res chain seq x y z
N MET A 1 -2.91 -34.41 77.42
CA MET A 1 -3.95 -34.00 76.45
C MET A 1 -3.65 -32.57 76.00
N THR A 2 -3.07 -32.37 74.82
CA THR A 2 -3.12 -31.08 74.11
C THR A 2 -3.04 -31.37 72.61
N ARG A 3 -4.19 -31.18 71.95
CA ARG A 3 -4.43 -31.40 70.52
C ARG A 3 -3.92 -30.17 69.77
N ARG A 4 -2.97 -30.35 68.85
CA ARG A 4 -2.49 -29.27 67.96
C ARG A 4 -3.26 -29.36 66.64
N GLU A 5 -4.21 -28.47 66.44
CA GLU A 5 -4.94 -28.31 65.18
C GLU A 5 -4.03 -27.72 64.09
N LYS A 6 -3.97 -28.40 62.93
CA LYS A 6 -3.35 -27.89 61.71
C LYS A 6 -4.41 -27.09 60.94
N SER A 7 -4.26 -25.77 60.92
CA SER A 7 -4.97 -24.88 60.00
C SER A 7 -4.59 -25.21 58.55
N ARG A 8 -5.57 -25.61 57.74
CA ARG A 8 -5.48 -25.62 56.27
C ARG A 8 -6.09 -24.30 55.79
N SER A 9 -5.27 -23.34 55.38
CA SER A 9 -5.74 -22.20 54.59
C SER A 9 -4.68 -21.79 53.59
N GLY A 10 -5.08 -21.50 52.34
CA GLY A 10 -4.24 -20.73 51.42
C GLY A 10 -4.22 -21.09 49.93
N GLY A 11 -4.87 -22.16 49.45
CA GLY A 11 -4.74 -22.58 48.04
C GLY A 11 -5.64 -21.86 47.01
N GLY A 12 -6.69 -21.15 47.45
CA GLY A 12 -7.75 -20.66 46.55
C GLY A 12 -7.51 -19.29 45.92
N SER A 13 -6.70 -18.43 46.55
CA SER A 13 -6.48 -17.05 46.11
C SER A 13 -5.54 -16.98 44.90
N ALA A 14 -4.35 -17.59 44.99
CA ALA A 14 -3.34 -17.53 43.93
C ALA A 14 -3.84 -18.12 42.59
N ARG A 15 -4.69 -19.15 42.64
CA ARG A 15 -5.27 -19.77 41.44
C ARG A 15 -6.33 -18.88 40.77
N ARG A 16 -7.05 -18.07 41.55
CA ARG A 16 -8.03 -17.08 41.04
C ARG A 16 -7.33 -15.89 40.39
N TRP A 17 -6.27 -15.37 40.99
CA TRP A 17 -5.47 -14.27 40.42
C TRP A 17 -4.71 -14.68 39.16
N GLY A 18 -4.19 -15.90 39.10
CA GLY A 18 -3.59 -16.45 37.88
C GLY A 18 -4.59 -16.56 36.73
N LEU A 19 -5.80 -17.07 37.00
CA LEU A 19 -6.87 -17.19 36.01
C LEU A 19 -7.37 -15.84 35.49
N THR A 20 -7.52 -14.83 36.36
CA THR A 20 -7.92 -13.48 35.95
C THR A 20 -6.84 -12.76 35.15
N ALA A 21 -5.56 -12.96 35.49
CA ALA A 21 -4.44 -12.41 34.72
C ALA A 21 -4.32 -13.05 33.32
N THR A 22 -4.48 -14.37 33.21
CA THR A 22 -4.54 -15.04 31.89
C THR A 22 -5.78 -14.67 31.10
N ALA A 23 -6.95 -14.51 31.73
CA ALA A 23 -8.16 -14.09 31.04
C ALA A 23 -8.06 -12.63 30.57
N GLY A 24 -7.45 -11.74 31.36
CA GLY A 24 -7.18 -10.36 30.97
C GLY A 24 -6.16 -10.27 29.83
N ALA A 25 -5.06 -11.03 29.89
CA ALA A 25 -4.09 -11.11 28.81
C ALA A 25 -4.70 -11.72 27.53
N ALA A 26 -5.53 -12.76 27.66
CA ALA A 26 -6.26 -13.34 26.53
C ALA A 26 -7.28 -12.36 25.95
N ALA A 27 -7.99 -11.60 26.77
CA ALA A 27 -8.94 -10.58 26.30
C ALA A 27 -8.22 -9.45 25.53
N VAL A 28 -7.05 -9.00 25.99
CA VAL A 28 -6.22 -8.00 25.29
C VAL A 28 -5.63 -8.56 23.99
N LEU A 29 -5.24 -9.84 23.97
CA LEU A 29 -4.75 -10.52 22.76
C LEU A 29 -5.87 -10.80 21.75
N LEU A 30 -7.09 -11.07 22.20
CA LEU A 30 -8.26 -11.37 21.36
C LEU A 30 -8.99 -10.11 20.88
N SER A 31 -8.83 -8.96 21.56
CA SER A 31 -9.41 -7.68 21.12
C SER A 31 -8.68 -7.05 19.93
N GLY A 32 -7.57 -7.64 19.47
CA GLY A 32 -6.80 -7.16 18.32
C GLY A 32 -7.38 -7.52 16.94
N CYS A 33 -8.42 -8.36 16.88
CA CYS A 33 -9.05 -8.78 15.63
C CYS A 33 -10.08 -7.74 15.11
N GLY A 34 -9.62 -6.54 14.76
CA GLY A 34 -10.42 -5.54 14.03
C GLY A 34 -10.32 -5.72 12.50
N GLU A 35 -11.10 -4.97 11.73
CA GLU A 35 -11.04 -4.98 10.25
C GLU A 35 -9.66 -4.56 9.71
N ALA A 36 -8.96 -3.67 10.40
CA ALA A 36 -7.57 -3.36 10.06
C ALA A 36 -6.65 -4.59 10.19
N PHE A 37 -6.90 -5.48 11.16
CA PHE A 37 -6.10 -6.69 11.34
C PHE A 37 -6.37 -7.72 10.24
N THR A 38 -7.62 -7.87 9.79
CA THR A 38 -7.94 -8.78 8.68
C THR A 38 -7.29 -8.34 7.37
N ARG A 39 -7.00 -7.03 7.22
CA ARG A 39 -6.26 -6.47 6.08
C ARG A 39 -4.74 -6.35 6.29
N GLY A 40 -4.20 -6.90 7.39
CA GLY A 40 -2.77 -6.81 7.69
C GLY A 40 -2.28 -5.38 7.90
N TYR A 41 -3.15 -4.51 8.43
CA TYR A 41 -2.96 -3.08 8.65
C TYR A 41 -2.75 -2.24 7.38
N LEU A 42 -3.11 -2.76 6.21
CA LEU A 42 -3.25 -1.95 5.01
C LEU A 42 -4.50 -1.06 5.06
N PRO A 43 -4.49 0.06 4.32
CA PRO A 43 -5.70 0.84 4.08
C PRO A 43 -6.84 -0.02 3.52
N GLU A 44 -8.06 0.48 3.65
CA GLU A 44 -9.22 -0.13 3.02
C GLU A 44 -9.05 -0.14 1.49
N PRO A 45 -9.12 -1.31 0.83
CA PRO A 45 -9.03 -1.41 -0.62
C PRO A 45 -10.30 -0.85 -1.26
N VAL A 46 -10.16 0.02 -2.26
CA VAL A 46 -11.30 0.65 -2.96
C VAL A 46 -11.27 0.42 -4.47
N THR A 47 -10.49 -0.58 -4.87
CA THR A 47 -10.35 -1.02 -6.26
C THR A 47 -10.38 -2.54 -6.34
N GLU A 48 -10.90 -3.10 -7.43
CA GLU A 48 -11.07 -4.54 -7.62
C GLU A 48 -9.78 -5.36 -7.37
N ALA A 49 -8.64 -4.94 -7.92
CA ALA A 49 -7.38 -5.66 -7.79
C ALA A 49 -6.72 -5.53 -6.39
N ALA A 50 -7.17 -4.59 -5.56
CA ALA A 50 -6.53 -4.32 -4.27
C ALA A 50 -6.78 -5.45 -3.25
N ASP A 51 -7.88 -6.18 -3.36
CA ASP A 51 -8.16 -7.34 -2.50
C ASP A 51 -7.14 -8.48 -2.70
N GLU A 52 -6.69 -8.71 -3.94
CA GLU A 52 -5.61 -9.67 -4.23
C GLU A 52 -4.30 -9.27 -3.56
N VAL A 53 -3.99 -7.96 -3.55
CA VAL A 53 -2.82 -7.41 -2.86
C VAL A 53 -2.92 -7.63 -1.36
N VAL A 54 -4.07 -7.36 -0.75
CA VAL A 54 -4.30 -7.60 0.69
C VAL A 54 -4.13 -9.08 1.05
N PHE A 55 -4.72 -9.98 0.25
CA PHE A 55 -4.57 -11.41 0.47
C PHE A 55 -3.11 -11.85 0.39
N PHE A 56 -2.39 -11.41 -0.65
CA PHE A 56 -0.98 -11.75 -0.83
C PHE A 56 -0.10 -11.18 0.28
N TRP A 57 -0.32 -9.93 0.67
CA TRP A 57 0.35 -9.27 1.80
C TRP A 57 0.22 -10.09 3.09
N ASN A 58 -1.01 -10.47 3.44
CA ASN A 58 -1.28 -11.28 4.61
C ASN A 58 -0.60 -12.65 4.54
N ALA A 59 -0.67 -13.34 3.40
CA ALA A 59 -0.03 -14.64 3.22
C ALA A 59 1.50 -14.56 3.42
N VAL A 60 2.14 -13.54 2.85
CA VAL A 60 3.60 -13.31 3.00
C VAL A 60 3.95 -12.98 4.44
N TRP A 61 3.20 -12.11 5.13
CA TRP A 61 3.45 -11.80 6.53
C TRP A 61 3.25 -13.00 7.46
N ILE A 62 2.23 -13.82 7.23
CA ILE A 62 2.01 -15.06 8.00
C ILE A 62 3.20 -16.01 7.80
N ALA A 63 3.66 -16.20 6.57
CA ALA A 63 4.84 -17.03 6.28
C ALA A 63 6.11 -16.47 6.95
N ALA A 64 6.33 -15.15 6.85
CA ALA A 64 7.46 -14.47 7.47
C ALA A 64 7.44 -14.58 9.00
N LEU A 65 6.26 -14.43 9.63
CA LEU A 65 6.08 -14.62 11.07
C LEU A 65 6.30 -16.07 11.49
N ALA A 66 5.83 -17.06 10.72
CA ALA A 66 6.08 -18.47 11.00
C ALA A 66 7.57 -18.80 11.00
N VAL A 67 8.31 -18.32 9.99
CA VAL A 67 9.78 -18.47 9.92
C VAL A 67 10.47 -17.68 11.03
N GLY A 68 10.03 -16.44 11.29
CA GLY A 68 10.57 -15.59 12.35
C GLY A 68 10.43 -16.23 13.73
N LEU A 69 9.24 -16.75 14.06
CA LEU A 69 8.99 -17.46 15.32
C LEU A 69 9.80 -18.75 15.44
N LEU A 70 10.00 -19.48 14.34
CA LEU A 70 10.89 -20.65 14.33
C LEU A 70 12.32 -20.23 14.67
N VAL A 71 12.86 -19.22 13.98
CA VAL A 71 14.24 -18.74 14.18
C VAL A 71 14.42 -18.18 15.59
N TRP A 72 13.51 -17.30 16.05
CA TRP A 72 13.55 -16.77 17.41
C TRP A 72 13.40 -17.86 18.46
N GLY A 73 12.53 -18.84 18.23
CA GLY A 73 12.37 -20.01 19.10
C GLY A 73 13.65 -20.82 19.22
N LEU A 74 14.32 -21.11 18.11
CA LEU A 74 15.61 -21.80 18.08
C LEU A 74 16.72 -20.99 18.77
N MET A 75 16.77 -19.68 18.55
CA MET A 75 17.73 -18.79 19.21
C MET A 75 17.52 -18.76 20.72
N LEU A 76 16.28 -18.54 21.18
CA LEU A 76 15.95 -18.54 22.60
C LEU A 76 16.23 -19.91 23.22
N TRP A 77 15.83 -20.98 22.54
CA TRP A 77 16.13 -22.34 22.98
C TRP A 77 17.65 -22.55 23.12
N ALA A 78 18.45 -22.12 22.16
CA ALA A 78 19.91 -22.25 22.25
C ALA A 78 20.48 -21.46 23.44
N VAL A 79 20.00 -20.23 23.67
CA VAL A 79 20.38 -19.39 24.81
C VAL A 79 20.06 -20.06 26.15
N PHE A 80 18.92 -20.75 26.28
CA PHE A 80 18.53 -21.36 27.56
C PHE A 80 19.07 -22.79 27.75
N ALA A 81 19.07 -23.61 26.69
CA ALA A 81 19.45 -25.01 26.74
C ALA A 81 20.98 -25.19 26.79
N TYR A 82 21.73 -24.37 26.04
CA TYR A 82 23.19 -24.45 25.95
C TYR A 82 23.92 -23.35 26.73
N ARG A 83 23.21 -22.70 27.67
CA ARG A 83 23.85 -21.76 28.61
C ARG A 83 24.88 -22.49 29.45
N ARG A 84 26.13 -22.04 29.43
CA ARG A 84 27.21 -22.56 30.28
C ARG A 84 26.80 -22.56 31.76
N ARG A 85 26.94 -23.69 32.44
CA ARG A 85 26.62 -23.83 33.88
C ARG A 85 27.83 -24.10 34.77
N SER A 86 28.93 -24.55 34.18
CA SER A 86 30.20 -24.83 34.86
C SER A 86 31.38 -24.38 34.00
N ASP A 87 32.49 -24.03 34.65
CA ASP A 87 33.73 -23.66 33.96
C ASP A 87 34.41 -24.87 33.27
N ASP A 88 34.16 -26.09 33.77
CA ASP A 88 34.75 -27.32 33.23
C ASP A 88 33.92 -27.96 32.08
N GLU A 89 32.80 -27.35 31.71
CA GLU A 89 31.89 -27.85 30.67
C GLU A 89 32.39 -27.46 29.26
N LEU A 90 32.83 -28.46 28.49
CA LEU A 90 33.23 -28.28 27.09
C LEU A 90 32.07 -28.62 26.15
N PRO A 91 31.78 -27.80 25.12
CA PRO A 91 30.72 -28.08 24.17
C PRO A 91 31.09 -29.25 23.24
N PRO A 92 30.11 -30.04 22.80
CA PRO A 92 30.35 -31.11 21.84
C PRO A 92 30.85 -30.54 20.51
N GLN A 93 31.90 -31.17 19.95
CA GLN A 93 32.56 -30.71 18.72
C GLN A 93 31.95 -31.41 17.51
N PHE A 94 31.16 -30.68 16.73
CA PHE A 94 30.63 -31.12 15.44
C PHE A 94 31.10 -30.15 14.34
N ARG A 95 31.39 -30.66 13.14
CA ARG A 95 31.92 -29.85 12.03
C ARG A 95 30.97 -29.71 10.84
N TYR A 96 30.23 -30.75 10.50
CA TYR A 96 29.30 -30.75 9.37
C TYR A 96 28.14 -31.71 9.63
N HIS A 97 26.98 -31.38 9.07
CA HIS A 97 25.80 -32.24 9.08
C HIS A 97 25.07 -32.09 7.74
N VAL A 98 25.64 -32.69 6.69
CA VAL A 98 25.20 -32.56 5.30
C VAL A 98 23.68 -32.67 5.10
N PRO A 99 22.94 -33.63 5.72
CA PRO A 99 21.48 -33.68 5.56
C PRO A 99 20.75 -32.43 6.08
N LEU A 100 21.24 -31.81 7.14
CA LEU A 100 20.68 -30.58 7.71
C LEU A 100 21.03 -29.38 6.82
N GLU A 101 22.25 -29.39 6.28
CA GLU A 101 22.73 -28.36 5.34
C GLU A 101 21.89 -28.34 4.06
N ILE A 102 21.56 -29.53 3.53
CA ILE A 102 20.63 -29.66 2.41
C ILE A 102 19.24 -29.14 2.78
N LEU A 103 18.71 -29.50 3.97
CA LEU A 103 17.39 -29.08 4.42
C LEU A 103 17.24 -27.55 4.45
N TYR A 104 18.12 -26.85 5.18
CA TYR A 104 18.03 -25.38 5.30
C TYR A 104 18.42 -24.63 4.03
N THR A 105 18.95 -25.32 3.01
CA THR A 105 19.25 -24.71 1.70
C THR A 105 18.08 -24.89 0.75
N VAL A 106 17.58 -26.11 0.61
CA VAL A 106 16.48 -26.43 -0.33
C VAL A 106 15.17 -25.81 0.12
N VAL A 107 14.84 -25.84 1.41
CA VAL A 107 13.56 -25.31 1.90
C VAL A 107 13.41 -23.81 1.62
N PRO A 108 14.37 -22.92 1.93
CA PRO A 108 14.26 -21.51 1.57
C PRO A 108 14.20 -21.27 0.05
N ILE A 109 14.94 -22.04 -0.76
CA ILE A 109 14.88 -21.91 -2.23
C ILE A 109 13.46 -22.21 -2.73
N LEU A 110 12.85 -23.31 -2.29
CA LEU A 110 11.48 -23.65 -2.68
C LEU A 110 10.45 -22.63 -2.18
N MET A 111 10.65 -22.11 -0.96
CA MET A 111 9.80 -21.06 -0.39
C MET A 111 9.85 -19.77 -1.22
N VAL A 112 11.05 -19.30 -1.58
CA VAL A 112 11.22 -18.13 -2.44
C VAL A 112 10.64 -18.36 -3.82
N ALA A 113 10.84 -19.55 -4.40
CA ALA A 113 10.25 -19.88 -5.70
C ALA A 113 8.71 -19.84 -5.69
N ALA A 114 8.08 -20.32 -4.61
CA ALA A 114 6.63 -20.26 -4.43
C ALA A 114 6.12 -18.81 -4.28
N ILE A 115 6.79 -18.00 -3.44
CA ILE A 115 6.46 -16.57 -3.27
C ILE A 115 6.61 -15.84 -4.60
N PHE A 116 7.72 -16.04 -5.31
CA PHE A 116 7.98 -15.42 -6.61
C PHE A 116 6.90 -15.76 -7.64
N GLY A 117 6.48 -17.04 -7.72
CA GLY A 117 5.39 -17.44 -8.61
C GLY A 117 4.10 -16.68 -8.35
N LYS A 118 3.72 -16.51 -7.08
CA LYS A 118 2.55 -15.70 -6.69
C LYS A 118 2.74 -14.20 -6.89
N THR A 119 3.95 -13.67 -6.69
CA THR A 119 4.27 -12.28 -7.01
C THR A 119 4.03 -11.97 -8.49
N VAL A 120 4.49 -12.85 -9.39
CA VAL A 120 4.30 -12.66 -10.84
C VAL A 120 2.82 -12.73 -11.21
N GLU A 121 2.06 -13.65 -10.62
CA GLU A 121 0.61 -13.76 -10.85
C GLU A 121 -0.13 -12.48 -10.46
N VAL A 122 0.05 -12.00 -9.23
CA VAL A 122 -0.60 -10.77 -8.73
C VAL A 122 -0.13 -9.54 -9.50
N GLN A 123 1.16 -9.47 -9.84
CA GLN A 123 1.70 -8.38 -10.65
C GLN A 123 1.05 -8.33 -12.04
N ASN A 124 0.84 -9.49 -12.68
CA ASN A 124 0.21 -9.54 -13.99
C ASN A 124 -1.24 -9.08 -13.92
N THR A 125 -2.00 -9.45 -12.88
CA THR A 125 -3.36 -8.94 -12.66
C THR A 125 -3.37 -7.42 -12.54
N LEU A 126 -2.47 -6.84 -11.73
CA LEU A 126 -2.38 -5.38 -11.52
C LEU A 126 -1.96 -4.59 -12.77
N LEU A 127 -1.23 -5.22 -13.68
CA LEU A 127 -0.74 -4.61 -14.92
C LEU A 127 -1.59 -4.97 -16.13
N GLU A 128 -2.58 -5.85 -15.97
CA GLU A 128 -3.50 -6.20 -17.03
C GLU A 128 -4.31 -4.97 -17.40
N ARG A 129 -4.33 -4.68 -18.69
CA ARG A 129 -5.09 -3.56 -19.27
C ARG A 129 -6.11 -4.15 -20.21
N GLN A 130 -7.34 -3.70 -20.07
CA GLN A 130 -8.39 -3.99 -21.02
C GLN A 130 -8.52 -2.83 -21.99
N ASP A 131 -8.85 -3.16 -23.23
CA ASP A 131 -9.18 -2.17 -24.25
C ASP A 131 -10.47 -1.42 -23.85
N ASP A 132 -10.66 -0.22 -24.40
CA ASP A 132 -11.83 0.63 -24.20
C ASP A 132 -12.17 0.92 -22.72
N PRO A 133 -11.29 1.62 -21.96
CA PRO A 133 -11.60 2.06 -20.61
C PRO A 133 -12.73 3.11 -20.60
N ASP A 134 -13.53 3.13 -19.52
CA ASP A 134 -14.65 4.06 -19.37
C ASP A 134 -14.18 5.51 -19.24
N VAL A 135 -13.07 5.72 -18.52
CA VAL A 135 -12.46 7.04 -18.31
C VAL A 135 -10.95 6.95 -18.51
N VAL A 136 -10.38 7.88 -19.27
CA VAL A 136 -8.93 8.03 -19.43
C VAL A 136 -8.49 9.36 -18.81
N VAL A 137 -7.66 9.27 -17.78
CA VAL A 137 -7.04 10.45 -17.15
C VAL A 137 -5.55 10.44 -17.41
N ASN A 138 -5.06 11.46 -18.11
CA ASN A 138 -3.64 11.75 -18.12
C ASN A 138 -3.26 12.52 -16.85
N VAL A 139 -2.48 11.87 -15.99
CA VAL A 139 -1.95 12.49 -14.77
C VAL A 139 -0.57 13.02 -15.08
N VAL A 140 -0.35 14.31 -14.80
CA VAL A 140 0.90 15.00 -15.08
C VAL A 140 1.54 15.45 -13.77
N GLY A 141 2.69 14.88 -13.43
CA GLY A 141 3.51 15.32 -12.30
C GLY A 141 4.37 16.53 -12.67
N LYS A 142 4.36 17.58 -11.84
CA LYS A 142 5.19 18.77 -12.01
C LYS A 142 5.67 19.31 -10.66
N LYS A 143 6.72 20.13 -10.63
CA LYS A 143 7.19 20.80 -9.41
C LYS A 143 6.22 21.93 -9.01
N TRP A 144 5.58 21.89 -7.85
CA TRP A 144 5.31 20.72 -6.99
C TRP A 144 3.79 20.56 -6.84
N SER A 145 3.15 20.05 -7.89
CA SER A 145 1.71 19.80 -7.96
C SER A 145 1.38 18.78 -9.06
N TRP A 146 0.08 18.60 -9.31
CA TRP A 146 -0.49 17.61 -10.21
C TRP A 146 -1.45 18.30 -11.16
N ASP A 147 -1.41 17.96 -12.45
CA ASP A 147 -2.48 18.27 -13.39
C ASP A 147 -3.21 16.98 -13.77
N PHE A 148 -4.52 17.08 -13.95
CA PHE A 148 -5.37 15.96 -14.36
C PHE A 148 -6.08 16.35 -15.65
N ASN A 149 -5.76 15.63 -16.72
CA ASN A 149 -6.31 15.83 -18.05
C ASN A 149 -7.34 14.72 -18.32
N TYR A 150 -8.61 15.08 -18.54
CA TYR A 150 -9.69 14.15 -18.85
C TYR A 150 -9.78 14.00 -20.37
N MET A 151 -9.23 12.90 -20.88
CA MET A 151 -8.91 12.76 -22.30
C MET A 151 -10.15 12.53 -23.16
N ASN A 152 -11.18 11.88 -22.62
CA ASN A 152 -12.44 11.64 -23.31
C ASN A 152 -13.27 12.93 -23.43
N GLU A 153 -13.20 13.80 -22.42
CA GLU A 153 -14.06 14.98 -22.28
C GLU A 153 -13.42 16.28 -22.81
N ASP A 154 -12.10 16.25 -23.11
CA ASP A 154 -11.26 17.39 -23.50
C ASP A 154 -11.33 18.54 -22.48
N VAL A 155 -11.13 18.21 -21.20
CA VAL A 155 -11.08 19.17 -20.08
C VAL A 155 -9.92 18.84 -19.13
N HIS A 156 -9.56 19.77 -18.25
CA HIS A 156 -8.47 19.57 -17.30
C HIS A 156 -8.71 20.22 -15.94
N VAL A 157 -7.99 19.71 -14.94
CA VAL A 157 -7.78 20.33 -13.63
C VAL A 157 -6.31 20.72 -13.54
N ALA A 158 -6.06 22.02 -13.40
CA ALA A 158 -4.72 22.56 -13.22
C ALA A 158 -4.39 22.70 -11.72
N GLY A 159 -3.48 21.89 -11.21
CA GLY A 159 -3.04 22.00 -9.82
C GLY A 159 -1.98 23.08 -9.64
N ILE A 160 -2.06 23.75 -8.50
CA ILE A 160 -1.00 24.60 -7.97
C ILE A 160 -0.31 23.91 -6.80
N GLN A 161 0.88 24.34 -6.44
CA GLN A 161 1.55 23.81 -5.25
C GLN A 161 0.61 23.94 -4.04
N ALA A 162 0.48 22.87 -3.27
CA ALA A 162 -0.30 22.92 -2.05
C ALA A 162 0.35 23.92 -1.10
N ASN A 163 -0.42 24.91 -0.69
CA ASN A 163 0.03 25.96 0.22
C ASN A 163 -0.83 25.88 1.48
N ASP A 164 -0.28 26.29 2.61
CA ASP A 164 -1.00 26.36 3.88
C ASP A 164 -1.76 25.05 4.17
N LEU A 165 -0.99 23.95 4.35
CA LEU A 165 -1.46 22.57 4.58
C LEU A 165 -2.31 22.35 5.86
N ASN A 166 -3.17 23.30 6.23
CA ASN A 166 -3.99 23.31 7.45
C ASN A 166 -3.18 22.89 8.67
N LYS A 167 -2.08 23.62 8.95
CA LYS A 167 -1.00 23.34 9.94
C LYS A 167 -1.48 22.89 11.33
N GLY A 168 -2.09 21.70 11.43
CA GLY A 168 -2.74 21.16 12.64
C GLY A 168 -4.25 21.41 12.78
N GLU A 169 -4.94 21.96 11.76
CA GLU A 169 -6.40 22.15 11.76
C GLU A 169 -7.10 20.96 11.07
N GLU A 170 -8.30 20.59 11.53
CA GLU A 170 -9.10 19.52 10.92
C GLU A 170 -9.61 19.95 9.54
N GLY A 171 -9.32 19.15 8.50
CA GLY A 171 -9.80 19.37 7.14
C GLY A 171 -8.68 19.29 6.10
N LEU A 172 -9.04 19.01 4.85
CA LEU A 172 -8.12 19.01 3.72
C LEU A 172 -7.77 20.46 3.33
N PRO A 173 -6.51 20.76 2.94
CA PRO A 173 -6.17 22.08 2.42
C PRO A 173 -7.01 22.37 1.17
N GLU A 174 -7.66 23.54 1.12
CA GLU A 174 -8.50 23.96 -0.03
C GLU A 174 -7.70 24.04 -1.35
N THR A 175 -6.36 24.08 -1.25
CA THR A 175 -5.46 24.23 -2.39
C THR A 175 -5.07 22.91 -3.06
N LEU A 176 -5.53 21.76 -2.54
CA LEU A 176 -5.19 20.48 -3.14
C LEU A 176 -5.89 20.29 -4.49
N PRO A 177 -5.18 19.87 -5.55
CA PRO A 177 -5.84 19.48 -6.78
C PRO A 177 -6.67 18.21 -6.56
N THR A 178 -7.92 18.26 -7.00
CA THR A 178 -8.89 17.17 -6.85
C THR A 178 -9.21 16.55 -8.20
N MET A 179 -9.01 15.24 -8.30
CA MET A 179 -9.43 14.42 -9.43
C MET A 179 -10.74 13.72 -9.07
N VAL A 180 -11.77 13.91 -9.88
CA VAL A 180 -13.06 13.22 -9.74
C VAL A 180 -13.15 12.06 -10.71
N LEU A 181 -13.62 10.90 -10.25
CA LEU A 181 -13.80 9.67 -11.01
C LEU A 181 -15.20 9.09 -10.75
N PRO A 182 -15.85 8.43 -11.71
CA PRO A 182 -17.09 7.71 -11.47
C PRO A 182 -16.84 6.37 -10.77
N VAL A 183 -17.72 5.96 -9.86
CA VAL A 183 -17.73 4.62 -9.25
C VAL A 183 -18.06 3.53 -10.28
N ASP A 184 -17.69 2.28 -10.00
CA ASP A 184 -17.94 1.10 -10.84
C ASP A 184 -17.42 1.23 -12.28
N SER A 185 -16.42 2.09 -12.48
CA SER A 185 -15.88 2.43 -13.79
C SER A 185 -14.40 2.07 -13.88
N ARG A 186 -13.98 1.64 -15.07
CA ARG A 186 -12.58 1.37 -15.39
C ARG A 186 -11.88 2.66 -15.78
N VAL A 187 -10.93 3.06 -14.94
CA VAL A 187 -10.14 4.26 -15.13
C VAL A 187 -8.74 3.87 -15.61
N GLU A 188 -8.34 4.38 -16.77
CA GLU A 188 -6.96 4.30 -17.25
C GLU A 188 -6.18 5.56 -16.87
N PHE A 189 -5.10 5.37 -16.12
CA PHE A 189 -4.18 6.45 -15.76
C PHE A 189 -2.98 6.45 -16.69
N VAL A 190 -2.87 7.50 -17.51
CA VAL A 190 -1.71 7.75 -18.36
C VAL A 190 -0.78 8.71 -17.63
N LEU A 191 0.31 8.19 -17.08
CA LEU A 191 1.22 8.93 -16.21
C LEU A 191 2.38 9.54 -16.99
N THR A 192 2.56 10.84 -16.81
CA THR A 192 3.65 11.62 -17.42
C THR A 192 4.26 12.58 -16.40
N SER A 193 5.50 13.01 -16.63
CA SER A 193 6.15 14.02 -15.79
C SER A 193 6.75 15.13 -16.62
N ARG A 194 6.48 16.38 -16.23
CA ARG A 194 7.02 17.57 -16.89
C ARG A 194 8.50 17.80 -16.58
N ASP A 195 9.00 17.35 -15.44
CA ASP A 195 10.30 17.80 -14.94
C ASP A 195 11.18 16.72 -14.30
N VAL A 196 10.79 16.18 -13.15
CA VAL A 196 11.58 15.20 -12.38
C VAL A 196 10.80 13.93 -12.17
N ILE A 197 11.45 12.92 -11.60
CA ILE A 197 10.75 11.71 -11.24
C ILE A 197 9.76 12.05 -10.11
N HIS A 198 8.52 11.59 -10.28
CA HIS A 198 7.47 11.57 -9.25
C HIS A 198 6.94 10.14 -9.13
N SER A 199 6.01 9.90 -8.22
CA SER A 199 5.26 8.63 -8.21
C SER A 199 3.82 8.90 -7.84
N PHE A 200 2.91 8.48 -8.72
CA PHE A 200 1.48 8.64 -8.51
C PHE A 200 1.01 7.50 -7.60
N TRP A 201 0.51 7.86 -6.42
CA TRP A 201 0.07 6.89 -5.43
C TRP A 201 -1.18 7.34 -4.69
N VAL A 202 -2.23 6.53 -4.82
CA VAL A 202 -3.41 6.56 -3.95
C VAL A 202 -3.32 5.33 -3.04
N PRO A 203 -3.05 5.47 -1.73
CA PRO A 203 -2.81 4.33 -0.85
C PRO A 203 -3.95 3.30 -0.84
N GLN A 204 -5.20 3.75 -0.88
CA GLN A 204 -6.36 2.86 -0.90
C GLN A 204 -6.51 2.06 -2.20
N PHE A 205 -5.86 2.46 -3.30
CA PHE A 205 -5.81 1.65 -4.53
C PHE A 205 -4.78 0.51 -4.40
N LEU A 206 -3.91 0.55 -3.38
CA LEU A 206 -2.80 -0.39 -3.16
C LEU A 206 -1.89 -0.58 -4.39
N GLN A 207 -1.91 0.37 -5.30
CA GLN A 207 -1.11 0.42 -6.52
C GLN A 207 -0.46 1.79 -6.64
N LYS A 208 0.81 1.80 -7.03
CA LYS A 208 1.56 3.01 -7.34
C LYS A 208 2.36 2.77 -8.60
N LEU A 209 2.61 3.83 -9.35
CA LEU A 209 3.53 3.75 -10.47
C LEU A 209 4.30 5.06 -10.62
N ASP A 210 5.60 4.91 -10.83
CA ASP A 210 6.51 6.03 -10.89
C ASP A 210 6.40 6.74 -12.24
N MET A 211 6.56 8.05 -12.24
CA MET A 211 6.45 8.90 -13.42
C MET A 211 7.85 9.38 -13.76
N VAL A 212 8.36 8.98 -14.92
CA VAL A 212 9.73 9.30 -15.33
C VAL A 212 9.68 10.28 -16.50
N PRO A 213 10.35 11.44 -16.43
CA PRO A 213 10.35 12.40 -17.54
C PRO A 213 10.76 11.75 -18.86
N GLY A 214 10.05 12.09 -19.93
CA GLY A 214 10.25 11.51 -21.26
C GLY A 214 9.69 10.09 -21.44
N ARG A 215 8.97 9.53 -20.45
CA ARG A 215 8.30 8.23 -20.55
C ARG A 215 6.83 8.33 -20.18
N VAL A 216 6.05 7.45 -20.79
CA VAL A 216 4.63 7.28 -20.49
C VAL A 216 4.44 5.92 -19.81
N ASN A 217 3.96 5.96 -18.58
CA ASN A 217 3.59 4.78 -17.82
C ASN A 217 2.07 4.71 -17.71
N ILE A 218 1.50 3.53 -17.86
CA ILE A 218 0.04 3.37 -17.88
C ILE A 218 -0.35 2.20 -16.99
N PHE A 219 -1.38 2.39 -16.18
CA PHE A 219 -2.06 1.32 -15.47
C PHE A 219 -3.56 1.62 -15.38
N GLN A 220 -4.34 0.60 -15.10
CA GLN A 220 -5.79 0.70 -14.96
C GLN A 220 -6.22 0.30 -13.57
N VAL A 221 -7.30 0.91 -13.08
CA VAL A 221 -8.02 0.47 -11.89
C VAL A 221 -9.51 0.49 -12.16
N THR A 222 -10.26 -0.40 -11.51
CA THR A 222 -11.72 -0.32 -11.42
C THR A 222 -12.07 0.17 -10.02
N THR A 223 -12.68 1.35 -9.90
CA THR A 223 -13.13 1.88 -8.60
C THR A 223 -14.39 1.17 -8.13
N THR A 224 -14.49 0.84 -6.84
CA THR A 224 -15.61 0.01 -6.31
C THR A 224 -16.44 0.68 -5.23
N GLU A 225 -16.02 1.84 -4.73
CA GLU A 225 -16.69 2.53 -3.63
C GLU A 225 -16.63 4.04 -3.83
N GLU A 226 -17.78 4.72 -3.67
CA GLU A 226 -17.85 6.18 -3.62
C GLU A 226 -17.18 6.71 -2.36
N GLY A 227 -16.49 7.84 -2.47
CA GLY A 227 -15.84 8.45 -1.32
C GLY A 227 -14.70 9.37 -1.71
N VAL A 228 -14.02 9.85 -0.67
CA VAL A 228 -12.93 10.80 -0.80
C VAL A 228 -11.64 10.14 -0.33
N PHE A 229 -10.68 10.05 -1.24
CA PHE A 229 -9.40 9.40 -1.04
C PHE A 229 -8.26 10.41 -1.18
N GLN A 230 -7.16 10.14 -0.50
CA GLN A 230 -5.97 10.99 -0.53
C GLN A 230 -4.92 10.40 -1.44
N GLY A 231 -4.38 11.22 -2.32
CA GLY A 231 -3.23 10.93 -3.14
C GLY A 231 -1.99 11.66 -2.65
N LYS A 232 -0.81 11.08 -2.93
CA LYS A 232 0.48 11.68 -2.59
C LYS A 232 1.58 11.25 -3.53
N CYS A 233 2.62 12.09 -3.64
CA CYS A 233 3.85 11.70 -4.30
C CYS A 233 4.64 10.69 -3.46
N ALA A 234 5.04 9.57 -4.07
CA ALA A 234 5.78 8.50 -3.38
C ALA A 234 7.27 8.38 -3.80
N GLU A 235 7.77 9.30 -4.63
CA GLU A 235 9.18 9.34 -5.07
C GLU A 235 9.75 10.75 -4.88
N LEU A 236 10.99 10.86 -4.38
CA LEU A 236 11.56 12.14 -3.96
C LEU A 236 11.73 13.09 -5.16
N CYS A 237 10.95 14.17 -5.17
CA CYS A 237 10.88 15.12 -6.30
C CYS A 237 11.41 16.54 -5.99
N GLY A 238 11.98 16.75 -4.81
CA GLY A 238 12.65 18.01 -4.45
C GLY A 238 12.14 18.64 -3.16
N ALA A 239 12.27 19.96 -3.06
CA ALA A 239 12.12 20.71 -1.81
C ALA A 239 10.74 20.58 -1.17
N TYR A 240 9.68 20.51 -1.96
CA TYR A 240 8.29 20.42 -1.49
C TYR A 240 7.66 19.06 -1.79
N HIS A 241 8.48 18.00 -1.80
CA HIS A 241 8.02 16.63 -2.06
C HIS A 241 6.87 16.20 -1.15
N SER A 242 6.92 16.52 0.14
CA SER A 242 5.86 16.20 1.10
C SER A 242 4.57 16.99 0.90
N GLU A 243 4.61 18.07 0.11
CA GLU A 243 3.45 18.92 -0.18
C GLU A 243 2.79 18.57 -1.51
N MET A 244 3.30 17.56 -2.22
CA MET A 244 2.69 17.03 -3.45
C MET A 244 1.54 16.08 -3.14
N LEU A 245 0.51 16.62 -2.52
CA LEU A 245 -0.73 15.94 -2.20
C LEU A 245 -1.78 16.25 -3.26
N PHE A 246 -2.72 15.32 -3.45
CA PHE A 246 -3.91 15.49 -4.28
C PHE A 246 -5.07 14.72 -3.66
N GLN A 247 -6.27 14.96 -4.14
CA GLN A 247 -7.47 14.27 -3.71
C GLN A 247 -8.06 13.49 -4.87
N VAL A 248 -8.67 12.35 -4.56
CA VAL A 248 -9.48 11.58 -5.51
C VAL A 248 -10.89 11.46 -4.94
N GLU A 249 -11.87 11.99 -5.64
CA GLU A 249 -13.28 11.82 -5.29
C GLU A 249 -13.90 10.82 -6.24
N VAL A 250 -14.36 9.70 -5.70
CA VAL A 250 -15.13 8.71 -6.46
C VAL A 250 -16.60 8.98 -6.19
N VAL A 251 -17.34 9.27 -7.24
CA VAL A 251 -18.72 9.79 -7.16
C VAL A 251 -19.65 9.00 -8.09
N SER A 252 -20.95 9.26 -8.00
CA SER A 252 -21.91 8.68 -8.94
C SER A 252 -21.66 9.20 -10.36
N GLN A 253 -22.07 8.42 -11.37
CA GLN A 253 -21.92 8.83 -12.78
C GLN A 253 -22.51 10.22 -13.08
N GLY A 254 -23.66 10.55 -12.49
CA GLY A 254 -24.30 11.86 -12.71
C GLY A 254 -23.54 13.03 -12.07
N GLU A 255 -22.91 12.81 -10.92
CA GLU A 255 -22.04 13.81 -10.29
C GLU A 255 -20.74 14.00 -11.07
N TYR A 256 -20.18 12.91 -11.61
CA TYR A 256 -19.03 12.98 -12.51
C TYR A 256 -19.35 13.80 -13.77
N GLU A 257 -20.49 13.55 -14.42
CA GLU A 257 -20.92 14.33 -15.59
C GLU A 257 -21.11 15.81 -15.26
N THR A 258 -21.71 16.12 -14.11
CA THR A 258 -21.86 17.49 -13.62
C THR A 258 -20.50 18.17 -13.41
N PHE A 259 -19.56 17.48 -12.78
CA PHE A 259 -18.20 17.99 -12.56
C PHE A 259 -17.49 18.30 -13.89
N ILE A 260 -17.63 17.45 -14.90
CA ILE A 260 -17.08 17.69 -16.23
C ILE A 260 -17.72 18.93 -16.87
N GLU A 261 -19.03 19.12 -16.75
CA GLU A 261 -19.72 20.32 -17.26
C GLU A 261 -19.24 21.59 -16.54
N ASP A 262 -19.09 21.55 -15.22
CA ASP A 262 -18.56 22.67 -14.43
C ASP A 262 -17.14 23.08 -14.86
N LEU A 263 -16.28 22.12 -15.21
CA LEU A 263 -14.96 22.41 -15.78
C LEU A 263 -15.07 23.14 -17.13
N ARG A 264 -16.00 22.73 -18.00
CA ARG A 264 -16.23 23.40 -19.28
C ARG A 264 -16.73 24.83 -19.08
N ASP A 265 -17.70 25.02 -18.20
CA ASP A 265 -18.30 26.33 -17.91
C ASP A 265 -17.29 27.29 -17.26
N SER A 266 -16.35 26.74 -16.47
CA SER A 266 -15.23 27.49 -15.88
C SER A 266 -14.11 27.80 -16.88
N GLY A 267 -14.21 27.32 -18.12
CA GLY A 267 -13.23 27.55 -19.19
C GLY A 267 -12.02 26.61 -19.15
N ASN A 268 -12.02 25.58 -18.31
CA ASN A 268 -10.95 24.58 -18.21
C ASN A 268 -11.08 23.50 -19.32
N THR A 269 -11.22 23.96 -20.55
CA THR A 269 -11.35 23.13 -21.75
C THR A 269 -9.98 22.89 -22.39
N GLY A 270 -9.85 21.78 -23.13
CA GLY A 270 -8.60 21.32 -23.70
C GLY A 270 -7.77 20.48 -22.74
N ILE A 271 -6.65 19.96 -23.24
CA ILE A 271 -5.64 19.21 -22.48
C ILE A 271 -4.42 20.11 -22.21
N LEU A 272 -3.87 20.03 -20.99
CA LEU A 272 -2.58 20.63 -20.67
C LEU A 272 -1.47 19.77 -21.26
N GLY A 273 -1.09 20.08 -22.49
CA GLY A 273 -0.10 19.35 -23.28
C GLY A 273 1.33 19.40 -22.75
N THR A 274 2.23 18.76 -23.51
CA THR A 274 3.65 18.55 -23.18
C THR A 274 4.53 19.74 -23.59
N GLU A 275 3.97 20.88 -24.01
CA GLU A 275 4.75 22.00 -24.55
C GLU A 275 5.65 22.66 -23.51
N LEU A 276 5.34 22.45 -22.22
CA LEU A 276 6.09 22.97 -21.09
C LEU A 276 6.96 21.89 -20.40
N ASP A 277 7.06 20.70 -20.99
CA ASP A 277 7.88 19.63 -20.46
C ASP A 277 9.36 19.97 -20.63
N GLN A 278 10.16 19.72 -19.60
CA GLN A 278 11.61 19.93 -19.62
C GLN A 278 12.34 18.89 -20.47
N TYR A 279 11.69 17.75 -20.72
CA TYR A 279 12.24 16.62 -21.47
C TYR A 279 11.24 16.18 -22.52
N GLU A 280 11.70 16.03 -23.75
CA GLU A 280 10.89 15.45 -24.82
C GLU A 280 10.59 13.97 -24.52
N LEU A 281 9.43 13.52 -25.00
CA LEU A 281 9.09 12.10 -24.97
C LEU A 281 10.05 11.29 -25.82
N GLN A 282 10.48 10.15 -25.27
CA GLN A 282 11.24 9.16 -26.01
C GLN A 282 10.42 8.69 -27.23
N ILE A 283 11.09 8.45 -28.34
CA ILE A 283 10.46 8.15 -29.64
C ILE A 283 9.49 6.95 -29.52
N ASP A 284 9.86 5.93 -28.76
CA ASP A 284 9.06 4.73 -28.53
C ASP A 284 7.90 4.91 -27.52
N GLN A 285 7.74 6.12 -26.99
CA GLN A 285 6.72 6.45 -25.99
C GLN A 285 5.65 7.40 -26.54
N GLN A 286 5.87 8.02 -27.72
CA GLN A 286 4.93 8.99 -28.30
C GLN A 286 3.57 8.36 -28.57
N ASP A 287 3.54 7.14 -29.12
CA ASP A 287 2.30 6.40 -29.42
C ASP A 287 1.51 5.98 -28.17
N LYS A 288 2.09 6.14 -26.97
CA LYS A 288 1.42 5.82 -25.70
C LYS A 288 0.70 7.01 -25.08
N LEU A 289 1.01 8.23 -25.52
CA LEU A 289 0.16 9.35 -25.18
C LEU A 289 -1.19 9.13 -25.86
N VAL A 290 -2.24 9.14 -25.06
CA VAL A 290 -3.60 9.11 -25.60
C VAL A 290 -3.86 10.50 -26.18
N GLU A 291 -4.37 10.56 -27.41
CA GLU A 291 -4.87 11.80 -28.00
C GLU A 291 -6.27 12.09 -27.44
N PRO A 292 -6.63 13.35 -27.16
CA PRO A 292 -7.97 13.69 -26.69
C PRO A 292 -9.04 13.27 -27.72
N ALA A 293 -10.21 12.85 -27.23
CA ALA A 293 -11.26 12.31 -28.09
C ALA A 293 -11.68 13.32 -29.17
N GLY A 294 -11.58 12.92 -30.44
CA GLY A 294 -11.98 13.73 -31.59
C GLY A 294 -10.86 14.48 -32.31
N ARG A 295 -9.58 14.16 -32.05
CA ARG A 295 -8.43 14.60 -32.87
C ARG A 295 -7.60 13.43 -33.37
#